data_AF-A0A1G8LBR2-F1
#
_entry.id   AF-A0A1G8LBR2-F1
#
_cell.length_a   1.000
_cell.length_b   1.000
_cell.length_c   1.000
_cell.angle_alpha   90.00
_cell.angle_beta   90.00
_cell.angle_gamma   90.00
#
_symmetry.space_group_name_H-M   'P 1'
#
loop_
_entity.id
_entity.type
_entity.pdbx_description
1 polymer ?
#
loop_
_entity_poly.entity_id
_entity_poly.type
_entity_poly.pdbx_seq_one_letter_code
_entity_poly.pdbx_strand_id
1 'polypeptide(L)'
;MLEYAYQLKSFHFLEGSIQSKTVQQVFERLAVHLAKLVSRRSRKGLYRRYMQKSDEGPFLRGKMDVQHQMRNVRHVNLRSQYEEHEADVEDNQILIWTLYKIMQSGICRESSLQTVRRAYRGIKDAAILVPVSAETCTGRTYNRLNQDYAPMHALCHFFLEHIGAHHTGGDRTMIPFVFNMAHLFEQFVAEWLQIQ
;
A
#
# COMPACT_ATOMS: atom_id res chain seq x y z
N MET A 1 -21.14 -3.34 6.69
CA MET A 1 -21.00 -2.26 5.69
C MET A 1 -19.67 -2.33 4.98
N LEU A 2 -18.56 -1.88 5.59
CA LEU A 2 -17.22 -1.93 4.96
C LEU A 2 -16.81 -3.33 4.52
N GLU A 3 -17.10 -4.34 5.35
CA GLU A 3 -16.73 -5.72 5.05
C GLU A 3 -17.36 -6.22 3.74
N TYR A 4 -18.62 -5.85 3.54
CA TYR A 4 -19.41 -6.22 2.37
C TYR A 4 -19.02 -5.40 1.14
N ALA A 5 -18.93 -4.07 1.28
CA ALA A 5 -18.55 -3.18 0.18
C ALA A 5 -17.18 -3.52 -0.45
N TYR A 6 -16.26 -4.09 0.34
CA TYR A 6 -14.91 -4.44 -0.11
C TYR A 6 -14.60 -5.93 -0.10
N GLN A 7 -15.61 -6.79 0.00
CA GLN A 7 -15.48 -8.27 -0.02
C GLN A 7 -14.39 -8.80 0.94
N LEU A 8 -14.30 -8.18 2.11
CA LEU A 8 -13.29 -8.41 3.14
C LEU A 8 -13.60 -9.70 3.92
N LYS A 9 -13.39 -10.88 3.31
CA LYS A 9 -13.67 -12.19 3.96
C LYS A 9 -12.84 -12.49 5.23
N SER A 10 -11.96 -11.58 5.66
CA SER A 10 -11.04 -11.76 6.78
C SER A 10 -11.07 -10.63 7.81
N PHE A 11 -12.17 -9.87 7.91
CA PHE A 11 -12.35 -8.95 9.03
C PHE A 11 -12.80 -9.72 10.28
N HIS A 12 -11.83 -10.18 11.06
CA HIS A 12 -12.13 -10.51 12.45
C HIS A 12 -12.40 -9.20 13.18
N PHE A 13 -13.68 -8.90 13.43
CA PHE A 13 -14.03 -7.85 14.38
C PHE A 13 -13.30 -8.13 15.68
N LEU A 14 -12.50 -7.17 16.14
CA LEU A 14 -11.95 -7.20 17.49
C LEU A 14 -13.16 -7.27 18.43
N GLU A 15 -13.23 -8.31 19.28
CA GLU A 15 -14.28 -8.43 20.29
C GLU A 15 -14.36 -7.15 21.11
N GLY A 16 -15.50 -6.47 21.06
CA GLY A 16 -15.75 -5.23 21.79
C GLY A 16 -16.61 -4.23 21.00
N SER A 17 -17.65 -3.70 21.65
CA SER A 17 -18.41 -2.56 21.14
C SER A 17 -17.54 -1.31 21.18
N ILE A 18 -17.29 -0.72 20.02
CA ILE A 18 -16.51 0.51 19.91
C ILE A 18 -17.48 1.71 19.94
N GLN A 19 -17.48 2.46 21.04
CA GLN A 19 -18.17 3.74 21.10
C GLN A 19 -17.45 4.77 20.21
N SER A 20 -18.07 5.12 19.09
CA SER A 20 -17.67 6.25 18.24
C SER A 20 -18.82 7.24 18.20
N LYS A 21 -18.53 8.51 18.45
CA LYS A 21 -19.52 9.59 18.43
C LYS A 21 -19.68 10.19 17.03
N THR A 22 -18.67 10.06 16.16
CA THR A 22 -18.68 10.62 14.80
C THR A 22 -18.05 9.66 13.80
N VAL A 23 -18.43 9.82 12.52
CA VAL A 23 -17.85 9.08 11.39
C VAL A 23 -16.34 9.33 11.29
N GLN A 24 -15.88 10.55 11.51
CA GLN A 24 -14.45 10.89 11.50
C GLN A 24 -13.65 10.04 12.51
N GLN A 25 -14.19 9.74 13.69
CA GLN A 25 -13.52 8.87 14.67
C GLN A 25 -13.39 7.42 14.19
N VAL A 26 -14.32 6.94 13.36
CA VAL A 26 -14.25 5.62 12.76
C VAL A 26 -13.09 5.56 11.75
N PHE A 27 -13.01 6.55 10.84
CA PHE A 27 -11.91 6.64 9.89
C PHE A 27 -10.54 6.81 10.56
N GLU A 28 -10.47 7.65 11.59
CA GLU A 28 -9.25 7.82 12.39
C GLU A 28 -8.81 6.50 13.03
N ARG A 29 -9.75 5.70 13.57
CA ARG A 29 -9.45 4.37 14.11
C ARG A 29 -8.99 3.39 13.03
N LEU A 30 -9.60 3.41 11.85
CA LEU A 30 -9.17 2.59 10.70
C LEU A 30 -7.75 2.96 10.26
N ALA A 31 -7.42 4.26 10.25
CA ALA A 31 -6.09 4.74 9.89
C ALA A 31 -5.04 4.28 10.92
N VAL A 32 -5.37 4.36 12.21
CA VAL A 32 -4.53 3.81 13.29
C VAL A 32 -4.40 2.30 13.19
N HIS A 33 -5.47 1.59 12.81
CA HIS A 33 -5.44 0.14 12.62
C HIS A 33 -4.51 -0.25 11.46
N LEU A 34 -4.65 0.40 10.30
CA LEU A 34 -3.74 0.22 9.17
C LEU A 34 -2.29 0.49 9.58
N ALA A 35 -2.03 1.62 10.26
CA ALA A 35 -0.68 1.97 10.73
C ALA A 35 -0.09 0.90 11.68
N LYS A 36 -0.90 0.28 12.54
CA LYS A 36 -0.47 -0.83 13.40
C LYS A 36 -0.15 -2.09 12.60
N LEU A 37 -0.98 -2.46 11.63
CA LEU A 37 -0.72 -3.60 10.74
C LEU A 37 0.58 -3.40 9.96
N VAL A 38 0.76 -2.22 9.35
CA VAL A 38 1.99 -1.85 8.62
C VAL A 38 3.21 -1.87 9.54
N SER A 39 3.10 -1.32 10.75
CA SER A 39 4.20 -1.35 11.73
C SER A 39 4.56 -2.78 12.12
N ARG A 40 3.57 -3.66 12.30
CA ARG A 40 3.79 -5.09 12.60
C ARG A 40 4.48 -5.79 11.42
N ARG A 41 4.07 -5.51 10.19
CA ARG A 41 4.71 -6.06 8.98
C ARG A 41 6.14 -5.56 8.83
N SER A 42 6.37 -4.27 9.00
CA SER A 42 7.72 -3.66 8.94
C SER A 42 8.70 -4.35 9.90
N ARG A 43 8.27 -4.63 11.15
CA ARG A 43 9.10 -5.38 12.13
C ARG A 43 9.39 -6.83 11.73
N LYS A 44 8.51 -7.47 10.95
CA LYS A 44 8.73 -8.83 10.40
C LYS A 44 9.57 -8.83 9.12
N GLY A 45 9.84 -7.66 8.55
CA GLY A 45 10.40 -7.51 7.21
C GLY A 45 9.32 -7.30 6.16
N LEU A 46 9.51 -6.30 5.30
CA LEU A 46 8.62 -6.05 4.17
C LEU A 46 8.74 -7.14 3.12
N TYR A 47 7.65 -7.39 2.41
CA TYR A 47 7.65 -8.31 1.29
C TYR A 47 8.61 -7.82 0.20
N ARG A 48 9.33 -8.77 -0.39
CA ARG A 48 10.33 -8.54 -1.41
C ARG A 48 10.13 -9.56 -2.52
N ARG A 49 10.46 -9.19 -3.74
CA ARG A 49 10.33 -10.06 -4.91
C ARG A 49 11.66 -10.15 -5.64
N TYR A 50 11.98 -11.34 -6.11
CA TYR A 50 13.10 -11.54 -7.02
C TYR A 50 12.75 -10.93 -8.38
N MET A 51 13.49 -9.91 -8.79
CA MET A 51 13.42 -9.32 -10.13
C MET A 51 14.69 -9.68 -10.89
N GLN A 52 14.51 -10.11 -12.15
CA GLN A 52 15.64 -10.32 -13.06
C GLN A 52 16.25 -8.96 -13.42
N LYS A 53 17.55 -8.81 -13.18
CA LYS A 53 18.33 -7.67 -13.65
C LYS A 53 19.44 -8.14 -14.57
N SER A 54 19.68 -7.35 -15.61
CA SER A 54 20.86 -7.47 -16.47
C SER A 54 21.73 -6.24 -16.19
N ASP A 55 22.98 -6.46 -15.85
CA ASP A 55 23.96 -5.40 -15.62
C ASP A 55 25.23 -5.68 -16.43
N GLU A 56 25.96 -4.63 -16.77
CA GLU A 56 27.24 -4.70 -17.47
C GLU A 56 28.33 -4.04 -16.63
N GLY A 57 29.23 -4.85 -16.08
CA GLY A 57 30.23 -4.36 -15.14
C GLY A 57 31.55 -5.12 -15.20
N PRO A 58 32.57 -4.64 -14.50
CA PRO A 58 33.88 -5.31 -14.45
C PRO A 58 33.85 -6.62 -13.65
N PHE A 59 32.77 -6.88 -12.90
CA PHE A 59 32.60 -8.08 -12.07
C PHE A 59 31.39 -8.89 -12.52
N LEU A 60 31.53 -10.23 -12.47
CA LEU A 60 30.43 -11.15 -12.75
C LEU A 60 29.49 -11.25 -11.55
N ARG A 61 28.20 -10.94 -11.75
CA ARG A 61 27.14 -11.12 -10.75
C ARG A 61 26.06 -12.05 -11.31
N GLY A 62 25.94 -13.26 -10.76
CA GLY A 62 25.00 -14.28 -11.24
C GLY A 62 25.49 -15.01 -12.49
N LYS A 63 24.65 -15.11 -13.52
CA LYS A 63 24.94 -15.85 -14.75
C LYS A 63 25.48 -14.90 -15.83
N MET A 64 26.59 -15.25 -16.46
CA MET A 64 27.13 -14.50 -17.60
C MET A 64 26.28 -14.73 -18.85
N ASP A 65 25.99 -13.67 -19.60
CA ASP A 65 25.44 -13.81 -20.95
C ASP A 65 26.55 -14.16 -21.94
N VAL A 66 26.83 -15.46 -22.04
CA VAL A 66 27.92 -15.99 -22.87
C VAL A 66 27.68 -15.68 -24.36
N GLN A 67 26.43 -15.71 -24.83
CA GLN A 67 26.13 -15.44 -26.24
C GLN A 67 26.44 -13.99 -26.60
N HIS A 68 26.07 -13.04 -25.73
CA HIS A 68 26.42 -11.63 -25.91
C HIS A 68 27.93 -11.41 -25.84
N GLN A 69 28.61 -12.05 -24.87
CA GLN A 69 30.05 -11.87 -24.67
C GLN A 69 30.89 -12.43 -25.84
N MET A 70 30.48 -13.56 -26.40
CA MET A 70 31.17 -14.18 -27.54
C MET A 70 31.04 -13.36 -28.82
N ARG A 71 29.98 -12.56 -28.96
CA ARG A 71 29.82 -11.62 -30.10
C ARG A 71 30.66 -10.35 -29.92
N ASN A 72 30.89 -9.93 -28.68
CA ASN A 72 31.57 -8.67 -28.34
C ASN A 72 32.85 -8.89 -27.51
N VAL A 73 33.77 -9.74 -28.01
CA VAL A 73 34.98 -10.18 -27.28
C VAL A 73 35.92 -9.03 -26.85
N ARG A 74 35.84 -7.87 -27.50
CA ARG A 74 36.64 -6.67 -27.14
C ARG A 74 36.06 -5.85 -25.99
N HIS A 75 34.82 -6.12 -25.56
CA HIS A 75 34.23 -5.42 -24.42
C HIS A 75 34.73 -6.03 -23.10
N VAL A 76 35.39 -5.21 -22.29
CA VAL A 76 35.96 -5.59 -20.99
C VAL A 76 34.89 -5.79 -19.92
N ASN A 77 33.73 -5.14 -20.06
CA ASN A 77 32.62 -5.31 -19.15
C ASN A 77 31.88 -6.61 -19.44
N LEU A 78 31.56 -7.35 -18.37
CA LEU A 78 30.83 -8.60 -18.40
C LEU A 78 29.35 -8.30 -18.27
N ARG A 79 28.57 -8.70 -19.27
CA ARG A 79 27.11 -8.70 -19.16
C ARG A 79 26.65 -9.88 -18.32
N SER A 80 26.00 -9.57 -17.20
CA SER A 80 25.57 -10.55 -16.21
C SER A 80 24.07 -10.42 -15.93
N GLN A 81 23.39 -11.55 -15.81
CA GLN A 81 21.99 -11.65 -15.43
C GLN A 81 21.88 -12.27 -14.03
N TYR A 82 21.20 -11.60 -13.12
CA TYR A 82 21.00 -12.07 -11.76
C TYR A 82 19.64 -11.67 -11.20
N GLU A 83 19.22 -12.37 -10.16
CA GLU A 83 17.98 -12.05 -9.44
C GLU A 83 18.29 -11.17 -8.24
N GLU A 84 17.71 -9.98 -8.20
CA GLU A 84 17.83 -9.06 -7.06
C GLU A 84 16.56 -9.09 -6.21
N HIS A 85 16.74 -9.15 -4.90
CA HIS A 85 15.64 -9.26 -3.93
C HIS A 85 15.17 -7.86 -3.49
N GLU A 86 14.33 -7.26 -4.33
CA GLU A 86 13.89 -5.87 -4.20
C GLU A 86 12.67 -5.72 -3.28
N ALA A 87 12.74 -4.71 -2.41
CA ALA A 87 11.61 -4.28 -1.59
C ALA A 87 10.72 -3.24 -2.30
N ASP A 88 11.20 -2.66 -3.39
CA ASP A 88 10.43 -1.74 -4.22
C ASP A 88 9.44 -2.51 -5.11
N VAL A 89 8.39 -3.01 -4.46
CA VAL A 89 7.28 -3.74 -5.08
C VAL A 89 5.98 -2.99 -4.85
N GLU A 90 5.04 -3.15 -5.77
CA GLU A 90 3.74 -2.49 -5.75
C GLU A 90 2.99 -2.70 -4.42
N ASP A 91 3.11 -3.89 -3.82
CA ASP A 91 2.55 -4.20 -2.50
C ASP A 91 3.02 -3.21 -1.42
N ASN A 92 4.30 -2.82 -1.43
CA ASN A 92 4.85 -1.85 -0.48
C ASN A 92 4.52 -0.41 -0.89
N GLN A 93 4.54 -0.11 -2.20
CA GLN A 93 4.21 1.22 -2.73
C GLN A 93 2.77 1.63 -2.36
N ILE A 94 1.80 0.71 -2.45
CA ILE A 94 0.41 0.91 -2.01
C ILE A 94 0.36 1.39 -0.55
N LEU A 95 1.07 0.70 0.35
CA LEU A 95 1.08 1.03 1.78
C LEU A 95 1.68 2.42 2.02
N ILE A 96 2.82 2.72 1.39
CA ILE A 96 3.52 4.01 1.53
C ILE A 96 2.63 5.14 1.03
N TRP A 97 2.06 5.00 -0.18
CA TRP A 97 1.21 6.01 -0.79
C TRP A 97 -0.07 6.27 0.03
N THR A 98 -0.70 5.21 0.53
CA THR A 98 -1.90 5.34 1.35
C THR A 98 -1.60 6.07 2.66
N LEU A 99 -0.54 5.69 3.37
CA LEU A 99 -0.16 6.37 4.62
C LEU A 99 0.20 7.84 4.38
N TYR A 100 0.86 8.15 3.27
CA TYR A 100 1.13 9.52 2.83
C TYR A 100 -0.16 10.32 2.62
N LYS A 101 -1.16 9.76 1.93
CA LYS A 101 -2.47 10.39 1.73
C LYS A 101 -3.23 10.61 3.03
N ILE A 102 -3.24 9.62 3.92
CA ILE A 102 -3.86 9.75 5.25
C ILE A 102 -3.23 10.91 6.02
N MET A 103 -1.91 11.08 5.98
CA MET A 103 -1.24 12.18 6.67
C MET A 103 -1.63 13.56 6.14
N GLN A 104 -2.00 13.67 4.86
CA GLN A 104 -2.42 14.92 4.22
C GLN A 104 -3.92 15.19 4.34
N SER A 105 -4.71 14.14 4.58
CA SER A 105 -6.17 14.20 4.55
C SER A 105 -6.81 15.01 5.69
N GLY A 106 -6.11 15.30 6.79
CA GLY A 106 -6.69 15.95 7.97
C GLY A 106 -7.69 15.09 8.77
N ILE A 107 -7.82 13.80 8.44
CA ILE A 107 -8.77 12.87 9.10
C ILE A 107 -8.35 12.57 10.53
N CYS A 108 -7.05 12.46 10.78
CA CYS A 108 -6.48 12.05 12.06
C CYS A 108 -6.22 13.25 12.98
N ARG A 109 -6.54 13.12 14.27
CA ARG A 109 -6.05 14.04 15.31
C ARG A 109 -4.55 13.84 15.52
N GLU A 110 -3.90 14.79 16.19
CA GLU A 110 -2.44 14.78 16.34
C GLU A 110 -1.89 13.48 16.97
N SER A 111 -2.57 12.92 17.98
CA SER A 111 -2.16 11.67 18.62
C SER A 111 -2.21 10.46 17.67
N SER A 112 -3.26 10.35 16.86
CA SER A 112 -3.41 9.29 15.85
C SER A 112 -2.46 9.49 14.68
N LEU A 113 -2.26 10.74 14.27
CA LEU A 113 -1.34 11.13 13.20
C LEU A 113 0.11 10.76 13.54
N GLN A 114 0.52 10.86 14.80
CA GLN A 114 1.84 10.37 15.24
C GLN A 114 2.02 8.87 15.00
N THR A 115 0.96 8.07 15.20
CA THR A 115 1.01 6.62 14.94
C THR A 115 1.18 6.34 13.44
N VAL A 116 0.43 7.05 12.60
CA VAL A 116 0.53 6.96 11.14
C VAL A 116 1.92 7.38 10.65
N ARG A 117 2.45 8.50 11.14
CA ARG A 117 3.80 9.00 10.80
C ARG A 117 4.89 7.99 11.19
N ARG A 118 4.78 7.35 12.35
CA ARG A 118 5.73 6.31 12.78
C ARG A 118 5.70 5.11 11.84
N ALA A 119 4.51 4.65 11.45
CA ALA A 119 4.36 3.56 10.49
C ALA A 119 4.97 3.94 9.12
N TYR A 120 4.67 5.13 8.61
CA TYR A 120 5.22 5.64 7.34
C TYR A 120 6.75 5.69 7.37
N ARG A 121 7.35 6.25 8.43
CA ARG A 121 8.81 6.30 8.60
C ARG A 121 9.46 4.92 8.62
N GLY A 122 8.76 3.90 9.12
CA GLY A 122 9.26 2.53 9.16
C GLY A 122 9.24 1.80 7.82
N ILE A 123 8.61 2.38 6.77
CA ILE A 123 8.51 1.75 5.45
C ILE A 123 8.93 2.66 4.28
N LYS A 124 9.07 3.98 4.48
CA LYS A 124 9.37 4.96 3.43
C LYS A 124 10.63 4.69 2.62
N ASP A 125 11.63 4.05 3.24
CA ASP A 125 12.94 3.80 2.60
C ASP A 125 12.97 2.46 1.85
N ALA A 126 11.87 1.70 1.87
CA ALA A 126 11.81 0.38 1.27
C ALA A 126 11.27 0.36 -0.16
N ALA A 127 10.49 1.36 -0.56
CA ALA A 127 9.92 1.47 -1.88
C ALA A 127 9.77 2.95 -2.27
N ILE A 128 9.72 3.23 -3.56
CA ILE A 128 9.57 4.59 -4.07
C ILE A 128 8.14 5.07 -3.81
N LEU A 129 8.00 6.34 -3.42
CA LEU A 129 6.69 6.97 -3.28
C LEU A 129 6.13 7.28 -4.68
N VAL A 130 5.27 6.39 -5.17
CA VAL A 130 4.58 6.54 -6.46
C VAL A 130 3.08 6.76 -6.21
N PRO A 131 2.40 7.62 -6.99
CA PRO A 131 0.95 7.73 -6.94
C PRO A 131 0.28 6.39 -7.30
N VAL A 132 -0.56 5.87 -6.41
CA VAL A 132 -1.32 4.63 -6.61
C VAL A 132 -2.82 4.90 -6.57
N SER A 133 -3.57 4.25 -7.46
CA SER A 133 -5.04 4.31 -7.51
C SER A 133 -5.68 3.30 -6.57
N ALA A 134 -6.96 3.50 -6.22
CA ALA A 134 -7.70 2.52 -5.43
C ALA A 134 -7.78 1.16 -6.16
N GLU A 135 -8.03 1.17 -7.47
CA GLU A 135 -8.17 -0.03 -8.31
C GLU A 135 -6.95 -0.97 -8.24
N THR A 136 -5.75 -0.41 -8.08
CA THR A 136 -4.49 -1.18 -7.92
C THR A 136 -4.52 -2.11 -6.69
N CYS A 137 -5.37 -1.83 -5.71
CA CYS A 137 -5.55 -2.67 -4.54
C CYS A 137 -6.47 -3.88 -4.79
N THR A 138 -7.25 -3.89 -5.88
CA THR A 138 -8.19 -4.97 -6.25
C THR A 138 -7.53 -6.04 -7.11
N GLY A 139 -8.14 -7.24 -7.18
CA GLY A 139 -7.68 -8.32 -8.07
C GLY A 139 -6.30 -8.90 -7.74
N ARG A 140 -5.75 -8.62 -6.57
CA ARG A 140 -4.41 -9.06 -6.18
C ARG A 140 -4.40 -10.51 -5.72
N THR A 141 -3.37 -11.25 -6.14
CA THR A 141 -3.10 -12.61 -5.68
C THR A 141 -2.04 -12.61 -4.58
N TYR A 142 -2.34 -13.24 -3.45
CA TYR A 142 -1.42 -13.36 -2.32
C TYR A 142 -0.85 -14.76 -2.20
N ASN A 143 0.43 -14.85 -1.88
CA ASN A 143 1.15 -16.07 -1.54
C ASN A 143 1.40 -16.15 -0.02
N ARG A 144 2.00 -17.25 0.44
CA ARG A 144 2.30 -17.49 1.86
C ARG A 144 3.15 -16.41 2.52
N LEU A 145 3.97 -15.67 1.75
CA LEU A 145 4.91 -14.66 2.27
C LEU A 145 4.30 -13.25 2.36
N ASN A 146 3.23 -12.97 1.61
CA ASN A 146 2.52 -11.69 1.59
C ASN A 146 1.02 -11.81 1.93
N GLN A 147 0.56 -12.95 2.45
CA GLN A 147 -0.84 -13.17 2.82
C GLN A 147 -1.38 -12.13 3.82
N ASP A 148 -0.51 -11.61 4.69
CA ASP A 148 -0.85 -10.55 5.64
C ASP A 148 -1.06 -9.17 4.99
N TYR A 149 -0.72 -8.99 3.72
CA TYR A 149 -1.02 -7.77 2.95
C TYR A 149 -2.48 -7.68 2.52
N ALA A 150 -3.21 -8.79 2.41
CA ALA A 150 -4.62 -8.78 1.99
C ALA A 150 -5.49 -7.81 2.80
N PRO A 151 -5.54 -7.89 4.15
CA PRO A 151 -6.32 -6.93 4.93
C PRO A 151 -5.75 -5.50 4.88
N MET A 152 -4.43 -5.34 4.68
CA MET A 152 -3.82 -4.01 4.56
C MET A 152 -4.21 -3.33 3.23
N HIS A 153 -4.14 -4.05 2.11
CA HIS A 153 -4.51 -3.53 0.79
C HIS A 153 -5.98 -3.19 0.69
N ALA A 154 -6.86 -3.94 1.33
CA ALA A 154 -8.27 -3.60 1.33
C ALA A 154 -8.57 -2.32 2.15
N LEU A 155 -7.85 -2.09 3.25
CA LEU A 155 -7.89 -0.79 3.94
C LEU A 155 -7.30 0.32 3.06
N CYS A 156 -6.22 0.05 2.34
CA CYS A 156 -5.66 0.98 1.37
C CYS A 156 -6.64 1.35 0.27
N HIS A 157 -7.34 0.37 -0.29
CA HIS A 157 -8.41 0.58 -1.27
C HIS A 157 -9.45 1.57 -0.74
N PHE A 158 -10.02 1.27 0.43
CA PHE A 158 -11.00 2.12 1.11
C PHE A 158 -10.51 3.56 1.29
N PHE A 159 -9.26 3.74 1.74
CA PHE A 159 -8.70 5.08 1.92
C PHE A 159 -8.45 5.79 0.59
N LEU A 160 -7.91 5.12 -0.42
CA LEU A 160 -7.62 5.73 -1.71
C LEU A 160 -8.89 6.08 -2.50
N GLU A 161 -9.99 5.34 -2.30
CA GLU A 161 -11.27 5.61 -2.93
C GLU A 161 -12.01 6.80 -2.28
N HIS A 162 -11.90 6.95 -0.96
CA HIS A 162 -12.67 7.95 -0.22
C HIS A 162 -11.87 9.18 0.24
N ILE A 163 -10.55 9.10 0.27
CA ILE A 163 -9.66 10.29 0.35
C ILE A 163 -9.52 10.80 -1.09
N GLY A 164 -10.53 11.55 -1.54
CA GLY A 164 -10.64 12.02 -2.92
C GLY A 164 -9.40 12.76 -3.45
N ALA A 165 -9.28 12.82 -4.78
CA ALA A 165 -8.15 13.43 -5.47
C ALA A 165 -8.04 14.93 -5.20
N HIS A 166 -6.94 15.32 -4.57
CA HIS A 166 -6.43 16.69 -4.52
C HIS A 166 -5.95 17.10 -5.93
N HIS A 167 -6.31 18.30 -6.38
CA HIS A 167 -5.57 18.96 -7.46
C HIS A 167 -4.24 19.48 -6.89
N THR A 168 -3.16 19.16 -7.59
CA THR A 168 -1.80 19.62 -7.30
C THR A 168 -1.62 21.11 -7.62
N GLY A 169 -1.10 21.88 -6.66
CA GLY A 169 -0.39 23.14 -6.90
C GLY A 169 -0.97 24.39 -6.24
N GLY A 170 -0.21 24.97 -5.30
CA GLY A 170 -0.30 26.39 -4.93
C GLY A 170 -0.82 26.69 -3.53
N ASP A 171 -0.10 27.60 -2.84
CA ASP A 171 -0.45 28.25 -1.58
C ASP A 171 -1.94 28.60 -1.48
N ARG A 172 -2.69 27.94 -0.59
CA ARG A 172 -3.69 28.55 0.33
C ARG A 172 -4.52 27.52 1.10
N THR A 173 -4.95 28.01 2.27
CA THR A 173 -5.93 27.53 3.25
C THR A 173 -6.92 26.45 2.81
N MET A 174 -6.94 25.39 3.62
CA MET A 174 -7.73 24.15 3.49
C MET A 174 -9.24 24.37 3.69
N ILE A 175 -10.03 23.88 2.72
CA ILE A 175 -11.49 23.69 2.84
C ILE A 175 -11.73 22.29 3.45
N PRO A 176 -12.67 22.13 4.40
CA PRO A 176 -12.99 20.82 4.98
C PRO A 176 -13.41 19.81 3.89
N PHE A 177 -12.79 18.63 3.92
CA PHE A 177 -13.11 17.52 3.03
C PHE A 177 -14.49 16.92 3.38
N VAL A 178 -15.20 16.44 2.36
CA VAL A 178 -16.45 15.69 2.51
C VAL A 178 -16.19 14.27 2.02
N PHE A 179 -16.38 13.28 2.90
CA PHE A 179 -16.39 11.88 2.50
C PHE A 179 -17.66 11.57 1.71
N ASN A 180 -17.54 10.86 0.59
CA ASN A 180 -18.71 10.40 -0.16
C ASN A 180 -19.36 9.19 0.54
N MET A 181 -20.02 9.45 1.66
CA MET A 181 -20.74 8.42 2.44
C MET A 181 -21.93 7.84 1.68
N ALA A 182 -22.49 8.57 0.72
CA ALA A 182 -23.55 8.08 -0.15
C ALA A 182 -23.04 6.92 -1.01
N HIS A 183 -21.89 7.10 -1.67
CA HIS A 183 -21.27 6.05 -2.49
C HIS A 183 -20.93 4.79 -1.69
N LEU A 184 -20.36 4.95 -0.48
CA LEU A 184 -20.04 3.82 0.37
C LEU A 184 -21.30 3.04 0.79
N PHE A 185 -22.40 3.75 1.08
CA PHE A 185 -23.69 3.14 1.39
C PHE A 185 -24.25 2.39 0.17
N GLU A 186 -24.18 2.99 -1.01
CA GLU A 186 -24.62 2.37 -2.27
C GLU A 186 -23.86 1.07 -2.57
N GLN A 187 -22.52 1.10 -2.49
CA GLN A 187 -21.69 -0.10 -2.68
C GLN A 187 -22.01 -1.19 -1.66
N PHE A 188 -22.23 -0.81 -0.40
CA PHE A 188 -22.63 -1.78 0.62
C PHE A 188 -23.96 -2.45 0.28
N VAL A 189 -24.98 -1.69 -0.09
CA VAL A 189 -26.30 -2.24 -0.44
C VAL A 189 -26.19 -3.12 -1.67
N ALA A 190 -25.42 -2.70 -2.68
CA ALA A 190 -25.20 -3.46 -3.90
C ALA A 190 -24.57 -4.83 -3.62
N GLU A 191 -23.49 -4.89 -2.84
CA GLU A 191 -22.83 -6.15 -2.46
C GLU A 191 -23.71 -7.00 -1.53
N TRP A 192 -24.45 -6.37 -0.61
CA TRP A 192 -25.34 -7.10 0.30
C TRP A 192 -26.49 -7.80 -0.44
N LEU A 193 -27.06 -7.17 -1.47
CA LEU A 193 -28.11 -7.76 -2.29
C LEU A 193 -27.61 -8.92 -3.17
N GLN A 194 -26.32 -8.96 -3.53
CA GLN A 194 -25.73 -10.05 -4.31
C GLN A 194 -25.47 -11.32 -3.49
N ILE A 195 -25.43 -11.22 -2.16
CA ILE A 195 -25.12 -12.32 -1.23
C ILE A 195 -26.40 -12.98 -0.69
N GLN A 196 -27.59 -12.40 -0.93
CA GLN A 196 -28.89 -13.04 -0.68
C GLN A 196 -29.28 -14.01 -1.80
#